data_AF-A0A842FXD2-F1
#
_entry.id   AF-A0A842FXD2-F1
#
_cell.length_a   1.000
_cell.length_b   1.000
_cell.length_c   1.000
_cell.angle_alpha   90.00
_cell.angle_beta   90.00
_cell.angle_gamma   90.00
#
_symmetry.space_group_name_H-M   'P 1'
#
loop_
_entity.id
_entity.type
_entity.pdbx_description
1 polymer ?
#
loop_
_entity_poly.entity_id
_entity_poly.type
_entity_poly.pdbx_seq_one_letter_code
_entity_poly.pdbx_strand_id
1 'polypeptide(L)'
;MGEFLFVLTIILLLIGILGHFSDKKAKRLFQKKVDEDESIDYGERGVRVYMNNSTASDYLCIKCSKWQENKADFIEGYFGVGKIVDYDRAKFRVKSIQRYPELREVDEDGKETFYNDQFIYKAKVELYEDKVHTITNNFNNNVGGNFNIDQSINHNETIYNMIDELIEFKDQVTPEDCDFLELLKYKLKEGEANKLDIDRAIDKVNKYVPVIAVATS
;
A
#
# COMPACT_ATOMS: atom_id res chain seq x y z
N MET A 1 -11.43 46.70 -51.55
CA MET A 1 -10.36 45.94 -50.86
C MET A 1 -10.11 46.44 -49.43
N GLY A 2 -10.05 47.75 -49.17
CA GLY A 2 -9.75 48.28 -47.83
C GLY A 2 -10.77 47.93 -46.73
N GLU A 3 -12.07 48.00 -47.03
CA GLU A 3 -13.14 47.69 -46.05
C GLU A 3 -13.14 46.21 -45.62
N PHE A 4 -12.86 45.30 -46.56
CA PHE A 4 -12.79 43.86 -46.27
C PHE A 4 -11.59 43.52 -45.37
N LEU A 5 -10.45 44.18 -45.60
CA LEU A 5 -9.27 44.04 -44.76
C LEU A 5 -9.55 44.56 -43.34
N PHE A 6 -10.23 45.72 -43.23
CA PHE A 6 -10.59 46.34 -41.96
C PHE A 6 -11.50 45.45 -41.11
N VAL A 7 -12.55 44.88 -41.71
CA VAL A 7 -13.47 43.94 -41.04
C VAL A 7 -12.74 42.67 -40.58
N LEU A 8 -11.84 42.13 -41.41
CA LEU A 8 -11.04 40.95 -41.06
C LEU A 8 -10.15 41.20 -39.84
N THR A 9 -9.47 42.37 -39.78
CA THR A 9 -8.67 42.75 -38.61
C THR A 9 -9.50 42.87 -37.33
N ILE A 10 -10.73 43.41 -37.41
CA ILE A 10 -11.61 43.52 -36.24
C ILE A 10 -12.02 42.14 -35.73
N ILE A 11 -12.35 41.21 -36.63
CA ILE A 11 -12.73 39.84 -36.26
C ILE A 11 -11.56 39.12 -35.57
N LEU A 12 -10.35 39.21 -36.12
CA LEU A 12 -9.16 38.61 -35.51
C LEU A 12 -8.86 39.21 -34.13
N LEU A 13 -9.04 40.52 -33.98
CA LEU A 13 -8.84 41.22 -32.72
C LEU A 13 -9.89 40.82 -31.67
N LEU A 14 -11.16 40.66 -32.08
CA LEU A 14 -12.23 40.14 -31.22
C LEU A 14 -11.97 38.68 -30.79
N ILE A 15 -11.51 37.82 -31.70
CA ILE A 15 -11.13 36.44 -31.37
C ILE A 15 -9.96 36.41 -30.38
N GLY A 16 -8.95 37.26 -30.58
CA GLY A 16 -7.81 37.40 -29.65
C GLY A 16 -8.23 37.87 -28.27
N ILE A 17 -9.12 38.88 -28.20
CA ILE A 17 -9.68 39.38 -26.93
C ILE A 17 -10.49 38.29 -26.24
N LEU A 18 -11.40 37.61 -26.95
CA LEU A 18 -12.22 36.53 -26.40
C LEU A 18 -11.37 35.36 -25.88
N GLY A 19 -10.32 34.98 -26.64
CA GLY A 19 -9.35 33.97 -26.21
C GLY A 19 -8.62 34.39 -24.93
N HIS A 20 -8.19 35.65 -24.83
CA HIS A 20 -7.50 36.15 -23.64
C HIS A 20 -8.41 36.23 -22.40
N PHE A 21 -9.69 36.63 -22.56
CA PHE A 21 -10.66 36.61 -21.47
C PHE A 21 -11.00 35.19 -21.01
N SER A 22 -11.11 34.25 -21.96
CA SER A 22 -11.29 32.83 -21.65
C SER A 22 -10.13 32.27 -20.83
N ASP A 23 -8.89 32.54 -21.23
CA ASP A 23 -7.67 32.12 -20.51
C ASP A 23 -7.57 32.75 -19.11
N LYS A 24 -7.92 34.03 -18.96
CA LYS A 24 -7.99 34.69 -17.65
C LYS A 24 -9.03 34.08 -16.73
N LYS A 25 -10.22 33.76 -17.25
CA LYS A 25 -11.29 33.12 -16.47
C LYS A 25 -10.87 31.70 -16.05
N ALA A 26 -10.25 30.97 -16.96
CA ALA A 26 -9.68 29.66 -16.71
C ALA A 26 -8.66 29.72 -15.57
N LYS A 27 -7.63 30.57 -15.68
CA LYS A 27 -6.60 30.76 -14.64
C LYS A 27 -7.18 31.10 -13.26
N ARG A 28 -8.20 31.97 -13.21
CA ARG A 28 -8.89 32.28 -11.94
C ARG A 28 -9.62 31.09 -11.35
N LEU A 29 -10.27 30.29 -12.18
CA LEU A 29 -10.93 29.05 -11.75
C LEU A 29 -9.92 28.01 -11.26
N PHE A 30 -8.76 27.90 -11.92
CA PHE A 30 -7.66 27.06 -11.45
C PHE A 30 -7.19 27.45 -10.06
N GLN A 31 -6.84 28.74 -9.90
CA GLN A 31 -6.32 29.24 -8.64
C GLN A 31 -7.33 29.02 -7.52
N LYS A 32 -8.62 29.30 -7.77
CA LYS A 32 -9.68 29.03 -6.79
C LYS A 32 -9.71 27.57 -6.34
N LYS A 33 -9.51 26.62 -7.26
CA LYS A 33 -9.46 25.18 -6.92
C LYS A 33 -8.20 24.81 -6.14
N VAL A 34 -7.05 25.41 -6.48
CA VAL A 34 -5.81 25.23 -5.71
C VAL A 34 -5.98 25.74 -4.29
N ASP A 35 -6.49 26.96 -4.13
CA ASP A 35 -6.74 27.56 -2.80
C ASP A 35 -7.75 26.72 -1.98
N GLU A 36 -8.77 26.16 -2.65
CA GLU A 36 -9.71 25.21 -2.03
C GLU A 36 -9.01 23.92 -1.57
N ASP A 37 -8.09 23.35 -2.36
CA ASP A 37 -7.32 22.15 -1.98
C ASP A 37 -6.37 22.40 -0.81
N GLU A 38 -5.66 23.55 -0.82
CA GLU A 38 -4.77 23.97 0.27
C GLU A 38 -5.51 24.19 1.58
N SER A 39 -6.79 24.57 1.53
CA SER A 39 -7.61 24.77 2.73
C SER A 39 -8.10 23.47 3.38
N ILE A 40 -7.92 22.31 2.73
CA ILE A 40 -8.40 21.02 3.23
C ILE A 40 -7.33 20.37 4.11
N ASP A 41 -7.68 20.07 5.36
CA ASP A 41 -6.90 19.16 6.21
C ASP A 41 -7.22 17.70 5.86
N TYR A 42 -6.34 17.10 5.04
CA TYR A 42 -6.44 15.69 4.65
C TYR A 42 -6.08 14.72 5.77
N GLY A 43 -5.39 15.16 6.83
CA GLY A 43 -5.09 14.35 8.01
C GLY A 43 -6.35 14.01 8.79
N GLU A 44 -7.25 14.99 8.96
CA GLU A 44 -8.54 14.78 9.64
C GLU A 44 -9.60 14.18 8.71
N ARG A 45 -9.70 14.70 7.48
CA ARG A 45 -10.77 14.29 6.53
C ARG A 45 -10.48 12.97 5.84
N GLY A 46 -9.22 12.56 5.77
CA GLY A 46 -8.76 11.42 4.98
C GLY A 46 -8.95 11.63 3.47
N VAL A 47 -8.63 10.58 2.71
CA VAL A 47 -8.84 10.54 1.26
C VAL A 47 -9.75 9.37 0.89
N ARG A 48 -10.55 9.55 -0.17
CA ARG A 48 -11.37 8.44 -0.70
C ARG A 48 -10.45 7.44 -1.40
N VAL A 49 -10.42 6.22 -0.88
CA VAL A 49 -9.66 5.09 -1.39
C VAL A 49 -10.62 4.05 -1.93
N TYR A 50 -10.23 3.36 -3.00
CA TYR A 50 -10.90 2.15 -3.46
C TYR A 50 -9.87 1.07 -3.76
N MET A 51 -10.26 -0.19 -3.57
CA MET A 51 -9.41 -1.33 -3.90
C MET A 51 -9.60 -1.73 -5.37
N ASN A 52 -8.49 -2.04 -6.05
CA ASN A 52 -8.51 -2.66 -7.37
C ASN A 52 -7.79 -4.03 -7.33
N ASN A 53 -8.59 -5.10 -7.46
CA ASN A 53 -8.14 -6.49 -7.43
C ASN A 53 -8.14 -7.13 -8.83
N SER A 54 -8.17 -6.32 -9.90
CA SER A 54 -8.23 -6.84 -11.27
C SER A 54 -6.95 -7.55 -11.74
N THR A 55 -5.96 -7.70 -10.86
CA THR A 55 -4.66 -8.34 -11.12
C THR A 55 -4.32 -9.27 -9.95
N ALA A 56 -3.27 -10.08 -10.08
CA ALA A 56 -2.76 -10.94 -9.00
C ALA A 56 -2.12 -10.16 -7.82
N SER A 57 -2.44 -8.87 -7.64
CA SER A 57 -1.94 -8.01 -6.57
C SER A 57 -3.04 -7.03 -6.17
N ASP A 58 -3.16 -6.79 -4.87
CA ASP A 58 -4.11 -5.84 -4.31
C ASP A 58 -3.54 -4.42 -4.36
N TYR A 59 -4.31 -3.48 -4.90
CA TYR A 59 -3.94 -2.08 -4.99
C TYR A 59 -4.97 -1.17 -4.32
N LEU A 60 -4.52 -0.35 -3.38
CA LEU A 60 -5.29 0.80 -2.93
C LEU A 60 -5.08 1.96 -3.91
N CYS A 61 -6.18 2.46 -4.45
CA CYS A 61 -6.19 3.47 -5.50
C CYS A 61 -6.81 4.77 -4.98
N ILE A 62 -6.15 5.90 -5.26
CA ILE A 62 -6.66 7.25 -4.97
C ILE A 62 -6.61 8.11 -6.24
N LYS A 63 -7.76 8.65 -6.63
CA LYS A 63 -7.85 9.62 -7.75
C LYS A 63 -7.47 11.02 -7.29
N CYS A 64 -6.66 11.72 -8.08
CA CYS A 64 -6.30 13.12 -7.86
C CYS A 64 -6.38 13.90 -9.16
N SER A 65 -6.75 15.17 -9.05
CA SER A 65 -6.62 16.11 -10.16
C SER A 65 -5.30 16.85 -10.06
N LYS A 66 -4.80 17.38 -11.18
CA LYS A 66 -3.52 18.13 -11.26
C LYS A 66 -3.40 19.32 -10.30
N TRP A 67 -4.50 19.97 -9.98
CA TRP A 67 -4.53 21.11 -9.04
C TRP A 67 -4.51 20.69 -7.57
N GLN A 68 -4.53 19.38 -7.26
CA GLN A 68 -4.61 18.85 -5.89
C GLN A 68 -3.23 18.51 -5.33
N GLU A 69 -2.35 19.52 -5.22
CA GLU A 69 -0.98 19.31 -4.74
C GLU A 69 -0.96 18.96 -3.24
N ASN A 70 -1.75 19.63 -2.40
CA ASN A 70 -1.84 19.32 -0.96
C ASN A 70 -2.37 17.89 -0.73
N LYS A 71 -3.35 17.46 -1.52
CA LYS A 71 -3.82 16.06 -1.49
C LYS A 71 -2.72 15.07 -1.89
N ALA A 72 -1.93 15.40 -2.90
CA ALA A 72 -0.85 14.54 -3.39
C ALA A 72 0.23 14.37 -2.32
N ASP A 73 0.64 15.46 -1.67
CA ASP A 73 1.61 15.44 -0.57
C ASP A 73 1.12 14.57 0.60
N PHE A 74 -0.16 14.70 0.96
CA PHE A 74 -0.77 13.82 1.97
C PHE A 74 -0.72 12.35 1.56
N ILE A 75 -1.04 12.02 0.32
CA ILE A 75 -1.03 10.62 -0.18
C ILE A 75 0.38 10.05 -0.10
N GLU A 76 1.40 10.79 -0.51
CA GLU A 76 2.78 10.31 -0.48
C GLU A 76 3.28 10.09 0.96
N GLY A 77 2.85 10.93 1.91
CA GLY A 77 3.14 10.74 3.34
C GLY A 77 2.38 9.57 3.97
N TYR A 78 1.08 9.46 3.72
CA TYR A 78 0.19 8.46 4.33
C TYR A 78 0.40 7.07 3.74
N PHE A 79 0.54 6.97 2.41
CA PHE A 79 0.81 5.72 1.67
C PHE A 79 2.31 5.54 1.38
N GLY A 80 3.19 6.07 2.22
CA GLY A 80 4.62 5.84 2.10
C GLY A 80 4.98 4.35 2.22
N VAL A 81 6.07 3.93 1.58
CA VAL A 81 6.52 2.53 1.64
C VAL A 81 6.74 2.09 3.09
N GLY A 82 6.19 0.93 3.45
CA GLY A 82 6.26 0.36 4.80
C GLY A 82 5.19 0.88 5.77
N LYS A 83 4.43 1.92 5.41
CA LYS A 83 3.31 2.40 6.22
C LYS A 83 2.19 1.37 6.28
N ILE A 84 1.50 1.34 7.42
CA ILE A 84 0.31 0.54 7.63
C ILE A 84 -0.89 1.48 7.46
N VAL A 85 -1.82 1.10 6.60
CA VAL A 85 -3.01 1.88 6.28
C VAL A 85 -4.25 1.03 6.50
N ASP A 86 -5.29 1.63 7.07
CA ASP A 86 -6.58 0.97 7.28
C ASP A 86 -7.46 1.10 6.02
N TYR A 87 -8.04 -0.02 5.58
CA TYR A 87 -9.04 -0.06 4.51
C TYR A 87 -10.06 -1.17 4.78
N ASP A 88 -11.35 -0.83 4.73
CA ASP A 88 -12.48 -1.77 4.92
C ASP A 88 -12.32 -2.73 6.12
N ARG A 89 -11.96 -2.16 7.29
CA ARG A 89 -11.72 -2.87 8.56
C ARG A 89 -10.51 -3.81 8.58
N ALA A 90 -9.70 -3.81 7.52
CA ALA A 90 -8.42 -4.51 7.46
C ALA A 90 -7.26 -3.52 7.43
N LYS A 91 -6.10 -3.97 7.92
CA LYS A 91 -4.85 -3.22 7.83
C LYS A 91 -4.06 -3.72 6.64
N PHE A 92 -3.37 -2.82 5.96
CA PHE A 92 -2.56 -3.13 4.79
C PHE A 92 -1.19 -2.48 4.93
N ARG A 93 -0.12 -3.20 4.59
CA ARG A 93 1.21 -2.62 4.49
C ARG A 93 1.47 -2.19 3.06
N VAL A 94 1.90 -0.95 2.88
CA VAL A 94 2.25 -0.43 1.55
C VAL A 94 3.61 -0.96 1.12
N LYS A 95 3.66 -1.63 -0.03
CA LYS A 95 4.89 -2.16 -0.64
C LYS A 95 5.52 -1.18 -1.62
N SER A 96 4.70 -0.49 -2.38
CA SER A 96 5.14 0.55 -3.30
C SER A 96 3.97 1.47 -3.62
N ILE A 97 4.28 2.68 -4.04
CA ILE A 97 3.30 3.64 -4.54
C ILE A 97 3.81 4.23 -5.85
N GLN A 98 2.92 4.31 -6.84
CA GLN A 98 3.24 4.87 -8.15
C GLN A 98 2.08 5.71 -8.66
N ARG A 99 2.43 6.79 -9.37
CA ARG A 99 1.50 7.71 -10.01
C ARG A 99 1.29 7.31 -11.47
N TYR A 100 0.04 7.16 -11.87
CA TYR A 100 -0.35 6.82 -13.24
C TYR A 100 -1.27 7.88 -13.82
N PRO A 101 -1.10 8.27 -15.10
CA PRO A 101 -2.12 9.07 -15.78
C PRO A 101 -3.42 8.27 -15.86
N GLU A 102 -4.56 8.91 -15.59
CA GLU A 102 -5.87 8.31 -15.83
C GLU A 102 -6.34 8.73 -17.22
N LEU A 103 -6.65 7.76 -18.08
CA LEU A 103 -7.21 8.04 -19.40
C LEU A 103 -8.63 8.60 -19.20
N ARG A 104 -8.87 9.79 -19.75
CA ARG A 104 -10.07 10.61 -19.47
C ARG A 104 -11.35 9.96 -20.00
N GLU A 105 -12.42 10.04 -19.21
CA GLU A 105 -13.77 10.13 -19.76
C GLU A 105 -13.95 11.56 -20.30
N VAL A 106 -14.33 11.67 -21.57
CA VAL A 106 -14.59 12.96 -22.23
C VAL A 106 -15.90 13.49 -21.67
N ASP A 107 -15.90 14.70 -21.09
CA ASP A 107 -17.11 15.42 -20.69
C ASP A 107 -18.13 15.44 -21.86
N GLU A 108 -19.44 15.36 -21.60
CA GLU A 108 -20.51 15.24 -22.61
C GLU A 108 -20.46 16.32 -23.74
N ASP A 109 -19.82 17.45 -23.47
CA ASP A 109 -19.65 18.59 -24.39
C ASP A 109 -18.33 18.57 -25.21
N GLY A 110 -17.47 17.57 -25.05
CA GLY A 110 -16.23 17.41 -25.82
C GLY A 110 -15.18 18.51 -25.61
N LYS A 111 -15.32 19.36 -24.60
CA LYS A 111 -14.40 20.47 -24.33
C LYS A 111 -13.27 20.03 -23.39
N GLU A 112 -12.08 19.93 -23.94
CA GLU A 112 -10.86 19.78 -23.14
C GLU A 112 -10.63 21.03 -22.28
N THR A 113 -10.85 20.90 -20.97
CA THR A 113 -10.36 21.91 -20.02
C THR A 113 -9.07 21.40 -19.38
N PHE A 114 -8.05 22.25 -19.31
CA PHE A 114 -6.73 21.98 -18.70
C PHE A 114 -6.83 21.49 -17.23
N TYR A 115 -8.01 21.61 -16.61
CA TYR A 115 -8.29 21.30 -15.21
C TYR A 115 -8.73 19.86 -14.94
N ASN A 116 -9.00 19.09 -16.00
CA ASN A 116 -9.43 17.70 -15.90
C ASN A 116 -8.26 16.71 -16.12
N ASP A 117 -7.01 17.16 -16.00
CA ASP A 117 -5.86 16.26 -15.89
C ASP A 117 -5.99 15.45 -14.59
N GLN A 118 -6.47 14.21 -14.71
CA GLN A 118 -6.61 13.26 -13.60
C GLN A 118 -5.47 12.24 -13.62
N PHE A 119 -5.06 11.84 -12.44
CA PHE A 119 -4.10 10.77 -12.23
C PHE A 119 -4.52 9.92 -11.04
N ILE A 120 -4.09 8.67 -11.04
CA ILE A 120 -4.33 7.72 -9.96
C ILE A 120 -3.01 7.39 -9.31
N TYR A 121 -2.95 7.56 -7.99
CA TYR A 121 -1.96 6.87 -7.18
C TYR A 121 -2.42 5.44 -6.96
N LYS A 122 -1.55 4.48 -7.32
CA LYS A 122 -1.74 3.06 -7.04
C LYS A 122 -0.71 2.65 -6.00
N ALA A 123 -1.16 2.42 -4.78
CA ALA A 123 -0.36 1.82 -3.72
C ALA A 123 -0.52 0.31 -3.79
N LYS A 124 0.54 -0.42 -4.15
CA LYS A 124 0.57 -1.88 -4.02
C LYS A 124 0.60 -2.19 -2.54
N VAL A 125 -0.31 -3.03 -2.09
CA VAL A 125 -0.42 -3.39 -0.69
C VAL A 125 -0.34 -4.89 -0.48
N GLU A 126 0.03 -5.27 0.73
CA GLU A 126 -0.19 -6.61 1.26
C GLU A 126 -1.05 -6.51 2.51
N LEU A 127 -1.89 -7.51 2.76
CA LEU A 127 -2.65 -7.58 4.00
C LEU A 127 -1.66 -7.54 5.18
N TYR A 128 -1.78 -6.50 5.99
CA TYR A 128 -1.06 -6.42 7.24
C TYR A 128 -1.92 -7.13 8.27
N GLU A 129 -1.76 -8.44 8.33
CA GLU A 129 -2.20 -9.17 9.50
C GLU A 129 -1.30 -8.76 10.65
N ASP A 130 -1.93 -8.32 11.73
CA ASP A 130 -1.25 -8.10 12.99
C ASP A 130 -0.57 -9.43 13.33
N LYS A 131 0.76 -9.51 13.15
CA LYS A 131 1.50 -10.78 13.19
C LYS A 131 1.18 -11.58 14.46
N VAL A 132 0.86 -10.87 15.55
CA VAL A 132 0.41 -11.42 16.83
C VAL A 132 -0.92 -12.18 16.73
N HIS A 133 -1.89 -11.69 15.96
CA HIS A 133 -3.21 -12.31 15.84
C HIS A 133 -3.18 -13.57 14.97
N THR A 134 -2.39 -13.57 13.89
CA THR A 134 -2.17 -14.77 13.06
C THR A 134 -1.36 -15.82 13.79
N ILE A 135 -0.31 -15.42 14.54
CA ILE A 135 0.44 -16.33 15.42
C ILE A 135 -0.49 -16.92 16.49
N THR A 136 -1.29 -16.10 17.19
CA THR A 136 -2.21 -16.54 18.25
C THR A 136 -3.32 -17.45 17.72
N ASN A 137 -3.89 -17.14 16.55
CA ASN A 137 -4.94 -17.97 15.93
C ASN A 137 -4.38 -19.29 15.36
N ASN A 138 -3.19 -19.28 14.75
CA ASN A 138 -2.53 -20.52 14.33
C ASN A 138 -2.09 -21.38 15.52
N PHE A 139 -1.69 -20.76 16.64
CA PHE A 139 -1.40 -21.47 17.89
C PHE A 139 -2.64 -22.14 18.48
N ASN A 140 -3.73 -21.37 18.66
CA ASN A 140 -4.96 -21.87 19.28
C ASN A 140 -5.66 -22.93 18.42
N ASN A 141 -5.61 -22.82 17.09
CA ASN A 141 -6.27 -23.77 16.20
C ASN A 141 -5.46 -25.05 15.94
N ASN A 142 -4.11 -25.02 16.02
CA ASN A 142 -3.29 -26.20 15.72
C ASN A 142 -2.74 -26.94 16.96
N VAL A 143 -2.69 -26.32 18.14
CA VAL A 143 -2.13 -26.96 19.36
C VAL A 143 -3.20 -27.55 20.28
N GLY A 144 -4.47 -27.18 20.11
CA GLY A 144 -5.59 -27.68 20.91
C GLY A 144 -6.17 -29.05 20.48
N GLY A 145 -5.84 -29.53 19.28
CA GLY A 145 -6.28 -30.81 18.76
C GLY A 145 -5.13 -31.81 18.70
N ASN A 146 -5.36 -33.05 19.14
CA ASN A 146 -4.39 -34.16 19.13
C ASN A 146 -3.39 -34.11 17.96
N PHE A 147 -2.15 -33.74 18.29
CA PHE A 147 -0.99 -33.71 17.40
C PHE A 147 -0.69 -35.14 16.90
N ASN A 148 -1.18 -35.48 15.71
CA ASN A 148 -0.82 -36.71 15.00
C ASN A 148 0.17 -36.38 13.88
N ILE A 149 1.35 -36.98 13.95
CA ILE A 149 2.56 -36.66 13.17
C ILE A 149 2.53 -37.23 11.74
N ASP A 150 1.43 -37.89 11.35
CA ASP A 150 1.29 -38.54 10.05
C ASP A 150 0.88 -37.61 8.89
N GLN A 151 0.86 -36.29 9.08
CA GLN A 151 0.55 -35.32 8.01
C GLN A 151 1.82 -34.56 7.58
N SER A 152 2.51 -35.17 6.62
CA SER A 152 3.78 -34.76 6.04
C SER A 152 3.68 -33.54 5.10
N ILE A 153 4.83 -32.86 4.93
CA ILE A 153 5.13 -31.71 4.05
C ILE A 153 4.69 -30.33 4.57
N ASN A 154 3.39 -30.07 4.76
CA ASN A 154 2.93 -28.73 5.22
C ASN A 154 3.41 -28.37 6.64
N HIS A 155 3.61 -29.38 7.49
CA HIS A 155 4.06 -29.19 8.87
C HIS A 155 5.53 -28.77 8.95
N ASN A 156 6.38 -29.34 8.09
CA ASN A 156 7.79 -28.99 8.03
C ASN A 156 8.00 -27.58 7.49
N GLU A 157 7.19 -27.15 6.52
CA GLU A 157 7.21 -25.78 6.00
C GLU A 157 6.76 -24.77 7.08
N THR A 158 5.75 -25.13 7.88
CA THR A 158 5.29 -24.31 9.00
C THR A 158 6.38 -24.14 10.06
N ILE A 159 7.04 -25.23 10.47
CA ILE A 159 8.14 -25.18 11.44
C ILE A 159 9.34 -24.43 10.85
N TYR A 160 9.66 -24.65 9.58
CA TYR A 160 10.75 -23.95 8.88
C TYR A 160 10.55 -22.43 8.91
N ASN A 161 9.33 -21.97 8.61
CA ASN A 161 8.97 -20.55 8.66
C ASN A 161 9.01 -19.99 10.09
N MET A 162 8.55 -20.75 11.10
CA MET A 162 8.65 -20.34 12.52
C MET A 162 10.11 -20.18 12.97
N ILE A 163 11.01 -21.03 12.48
CA ILE A 163 12.43 -20.92 12.77
C ILE A 163 13.05 -19.70 12.06
N ASP A 164 12.69 -19.45 10.80
CA ASP A 164 13.09 -18.24 10.07
C ASP A 164 12.71 -16.97 10.83
N GLU A 165 11.47 -16.91 11.32
CA GLU A 165 10.96 -15.78 12.10
C GLU A 165 11.72 -15.59 13.42
N LEU A 166 12.18 -16.65 14.07
CA LEU A 166 12.95 -16.57 15.32
C LEU A 166 14.40 -16.13 15.11
N ILE A 167 15.03 -16.55 14.02
CA ILE A 167 16.39 -16.15 13.68
C ILE A 167 16.45 -14.64 13.35
N GLU A 168 15.37 -14.05 12.83
CA GLU A 168 15.27 -12.60 12.64
C GLU A 168 15.39 -11.80 13.96
N PHE A 169 15.13 -12.42 15.11
CA PHE A 169 15.29 -11.84 16.45
C PHE A 169 16.51 -12.41 17.20
N LYS A 170 17.58 -12.80 16.50
CA LYS A 170 18.80 -13.40 17.07
C LYS A 170 19.38 -12.67 18.29
N ASP A 171 19.17 -11.36 18.41
CA ASP A 171 19.66 -10.55 19.54
C ASP A 171 18.93 -10.86 20.86
N GLN A 172 17.79 -11.58 20.81
CA GLN A 172 16.99 -12.00 21.96
C GLN A 172 17.02 -13.52 22.19
N VAL A 173 17.65 -14.27 21.28
CA VAL A 173 17.78 -15.72 21.33
C VAL A 173 19.22 -16.06 21.75
N THR A 174 19.38 -17.03 22.64
CA THR A 174 20.75 -17.44 23.03
C THR A 174 21.49 -18.05 21.81
N PRO A 175 22.80 -17.81 21.65
CA PRO A 175 23.57 -18.35 20.52
C PRO A 175 23.41 -19.87 20.32
N GLU A 176 23.36 -20.64 21.41
CA GLU A 176 23.14 -22.09 21.38
C GLU A 176 21.77 -22.50 20.80
N ASP A 177 20.72 -21.73 21.13
CA ASP A 177 19.38 -21.98 20.62
C ASP A 177 19.29 -21.53 19.14
N CYS A 178 19.97 -20.44 18.73
CA CYS A 178 20.11 -20.04 17.32
C CYS A 178 20.84 -21.11 16.48
N ASP A 179 21.99 -21.60 16.95
CA ASP A 179 22.78 -22.62 16.26
C ASP A 179 21.98 -23.92 16.07
N PHE A 180 21.21 -24.31 17.10
CA PHE A 180 20.31 -25.46 17.04
C PHE A 180 19.18 -25.26 16.00
N LEU A 181 18.56 -24.08 16.00
CA LEU A 181 17.47 -23.72 15.09
C LEU A 181 17.94 -23.64 13.64
N GLU A 182 19.11 -23.06 13.38
CA GLU A 182 19.74 -23.04 12.04
C GLU A 182 20.09 -24.45 11.55
N LEU A 183 20.66 -25.28 12.42
CA LEU A 183 20.95 -26.69 12.10
C LEU A 183 19.66 -27.47 11.79
N LEU A 184 18.59 -27.23 12.54
CA LEU A 184 17.32 -27.87 12.29
C LEU A 184 16.70 -27.42 10.96
N LYS A 185 16.82 -26.16 10.57
CA LYS A 185 16.40 -25.71 9.23
C LYS A 185 17.10 -26.46 8.11
N TYR A 186 18.41 -26.68 8.25
CA TYR A 186 19.17 -27.48 7.30
C TYR A 186 18.63 -28.91 7.23
N LYS A 187 18.45 -29.57 8.38
CA LYS A 187 17.88 -30.94 8.44
C LYS A 187 16.45 -31.02 7.90
N LEU A 188 15.61 -30.02 8.13
CA LEU A 188 14.25 -29.96 7.60
C LEU A 188 14.25 -29.85 6.07
N LYS A 189 15.17 -29.05 5.51
CA LYS A 189 15.34 -28.88 4.06
C LYS A 189 15.83 -30.15 3.36
N GLU A 190 16.72 -30.89 4.01
CA GLU A 190 17.24 -32.17 3.50
C GLU A 190 16.33 -33.37 3.84
N GLY A 191 15.22 -33.16 4.58
CA GLY A 191 14.29 -34.21 4.99
C GLY A 191 14.85 -35.15 6.08
N GLU A 192 15.90 -34.74 6.78
CA GLU A 192 16.62 -35.50 7.80
C GLU A 192 16.19 -35.15 9.24
N ALA A 193 15.26 -34.21 9.41
CA ALA A 193 14.75 -33.83 10.72
C ALA A 193 13.94 -34.97 11.34
N ASN A 194 14.28 -35.33 12.58
CA ASN A 194 13.54 -36.31 13.35
C ASN A 194 12.54 -35.63 14.31
N LYS A 195 11.56 -36.40 14.79
CA LYS A 195 10.52 -35.91 15.72
C LYS A 195 11.08 -35.23 16.96
N LEU A 196 12.15 -35.76 17.54
CA LEU A 196 12.75 -35.24 18.76
C LEU A 196 13.42 -33.87 18.54
N ASP A 197 14.01 -33.65 17.37
CA ASP A 197 14.55 -32.36 16.96
C ASP A 197 13.42 -31.33 16.76
N ILE A 198 12.28 -31.76 16.19
CA ILE A 198 11.08 -30.92 16.00
C ILE A 198 10.45 -30.53 17.35
N ASP A 199 10.22 -31.49 18.25
CA ASP A 199 9.63 -31.23 19.56
C ASP A 199 10.49 -30.24 20.37
N ARG A 200 11.82 -30.42 20.32
CA ARG A 200 12.76 -29.48 20.94
C ARG A 200 12.70 -28.09 20.34
N ALA A 201 12.51 -27.96 19.03
CA ALA A 201 12.38 -26.65 18.39
C ALA A 201 11.10 -25.93 18.80
N ILE A 202 10.00 -26.66 18.93
CA ILE A 202 8.73 -26.12 19.45
C ILE A 202 8.94 -25.58 20.88
N ASP A 203 9.64 -26.31 21.74
CA ASP A 203 9.96 -25.84 23.09
C ASP A 203 10.82 -24.56 23.09
N LYS A 204 11.80 -24.46 22.19
CA LYS A 204 12.64 -23.25 22.05
C LYS A 204 11.83 -22.09 21.49
N VAL A 205 10.97 -22.31 20.50
CA VAL A 205 10.05 -21.29 19.97
C VAL A 205 9.17 -20.75 21.09
N ASN A 206 8.53 -21.64 21.85
CA ASN A 206 7.66 -21.29 22.98
C ASN A 206 8.35 -20.46 24.06
N LYS A 207 9.63 -20.72 24.30
CA LYS A 207 10.43 -19.98 25.27
C LYS A 207 10.61 -18.51 24.89
N TYR A 208 10.75 -18.19 23.61
CA TYR A 208 11.11 -16.85 23.14
C TYR A 208 9.93 -16.03 22.59
N VAL A 209 8.81 -16.68 22.21
CA VAL A 209 7.58 -15.98 21.77
C VAL A 209 7.12 -14.88 22.74
N PRO A 210 7.06 -15.09 24.07
CA PRO A 210 6.62 -14.04 25.00
C PRO A 210 7.60 -12.85 25.10
N VAL A 211 8.90 -13.10 24.91
CA VAL A 211 9.96 -12.08 25.01
C VAL A 211 9.91 -11.16 23.79
N ILE A 212 9.74 -11.75 22.60
CA ILE A 212 9.62 -11.02 21.33
C ILE A 212 8.35 -10.15 21.33
N ALA A 213 7.24 -10.67 21.86
CA ALA A 213 5.98 -9.92 21.95
C ALA A 213 6.07 -8.62 22.76
N VAL A 214 6.90 -8.60 23.82
CA VAL A 214 7.12 -7.42 24.68
C VAL A 214 8.11 -6.43 24.08
N ALA A 215 9.09 -6.90 23.30
CA ALA A 215 10.08 -6.03 22.66
C ALA A 215 9.55 -5.28 21.43
N THR A 216 8.45 -5.74 20.85
CA THR A 216 7.83 -5.17 19.65
C THR A 216 6.51 -4.42 19.92
N SER A 217 6.12 -4.26 21.19
CA SER A 217 5.00 -3.42 21.62
C SER A 217 5.45 -1.99 21.96
#